data_AF-A0A2E8RI07-F1
#
_entry.id   AF-A0A2E8RI07-F1
#
_cell.length_a   1.000
_cell.length_b   1.000
_cell.length_c   1.000
_cell.angle_alpha   90.00
_cell.angle_beta   90.00
_cell.angle_gamma   90.00
#
_symmetry.space_group_name_H-M   'P 1'
#
loop_
_entity.id
_entity.type
_entity.pdbx_description
1 polymer ?
#
loop_
_entity_poly.entity_id
_entity_poly.type
_entity_poly.pdbx_seq_one_letter_code
_entity_poly.pdbx_strand_id
1 'polypeptide(L)'
;MSNPLGNVPLTLEQLLEHHKSICQEALDIMEKKNHDYCGGDNGDPFANFTRSEVMGICTAEQGFLVRICDKLSRLTTFVNQGTLKVHNESYSDAVLDIINYCVLFHAYTCSKYDPDDH
;
A
#
# COMPACT_ATOMS: atom_id res chain seq x y z
N MET A 1 -4.73 -29.96 -4.00
CA MET A 1 -5.14 -29.17 -2.83
C MET A 1 -6.43 -28.47 -3.21
N SER A 2 -7.50 -28.63 -2.42
CA SER A 2 -8.73 -27.85 -2.60
C SER A 2 -8.43 -26.38 -2.35
N ASN A 3 -8.81 -25.49 -3.27
CA ASN A 3 -8.69 -24.04 -3.05
C ASN A 3 -9.57 -23.67 -1.83
N PRO A 4 -8.99 -23.18 -0.72
CA PRO A 4 -9.78 -22.81 0.45
C PRO A 4 -10.69 -21.61 0.17
N LEU A 5 -10.40 -20.85 -0.89
CA LEU A 5 -11.19 -19.74 -1.37
C LEU A 5 -12.09 -20.27 -2.50
N GLY A 6 -13.37 -20.50 -2.20
CA GLY A 6 -14.35 -20.90 -3.23
C GLY A 6 -14.38 -19.91 -4.41
N ASN A 7 -14.82 -20.36 -5.58
CA ASN A 7 -14.84 -19.52 -6.77
C ASN A 7 -16.24 -18.93 -6.98
N VAL A 8 -16.37 -17.60 -6.89
CA VAL A 8 -17.59 -16.87 -7.27
C VAL A 8 -17.26 -16.12 -8.56
N PRO A 9 -17.94 -16.40 -9.70
CA PRO A 9 -17.65 -15.70 -10.94
C PRO A 9 -18.02 -14.22 -10.84
N LEU A 10 -17.09 -13.34 -11.23
CA LEU A 10 -17.31 -11.90 -11.39
C LEU A 10 -17.49 -11.55 -12.87
N THR A 11 -18.42 -10.65 -13.18
CA THR A 11 -18.48 -10.00 -14.49
C THR A 11 -17.40 -8.94 -14.63
N LEU A 12 -17.10 -8.52 -15.87
CA LEU A 12 -16.17 -7.42 -16.13
C LEU A 12 -16.63 -6.12 -15.45
N GLU A 13 -17.93 -5.82 -15.51
CA GLU A 13 -18.52 -4.64 -14.87
C GLU A 13 -18.31 -4.65 -13.35
N GLN A 14 -18.55 -5.80 -12.70
CA GLN A 14 -18.32 -5.95 -11.27
C GLN A 14 -16.85 -5.78 -10.90
N LEU A 15 -15.93 -6.29 -11.72
CA LEU A 15 -14.49 -6.12 -11.49
C LEU A 15 -14.07 -4.64 -11.59
N LEU A 16 -14.55 -3.93 -12.62
CA LEU A 16 -14.23 -2.52 -12.80
C LEU A 16 -14.81 -1.66 -11.69
N GLU A 17 -16.02 -1.96 -11.23
CA GLU A 17 -16.62 -1.25 -10.10
C GLU A 17 -15.88 -1.54 -8.79
N HIS A 18 -15.49 -2.80 -8.56
CA HIS A 18 -14.66 -3.16 -7.42
C HIS A 18 -13.31 -2.43 -7.43
N HIS A 19 -12.66 -2.32 -8.59
CA HIS A 19 -11.42 -1.57 -8.74
C HIS A 19 -11.57 -0.10 -8.36
N LYS A 20 -12.64 0.57 -8.81
CA LYS A 20 -12.90 1.96 -8.42
C LYS A 20 -13.10 2.08 -6.91
N SER A 21 -13.93 1.21 -6.34
CA SER A 21 -14.24 1.21 -4.91
C SER A 21 -12.99 1.03 -4.06
N ILE A 22 -12.13 0.06 -4.38
CA ILE A 22 -10.93 -0.21 -3.58
C ILE A 22 -9.87 0.88 -3.72
N CYS A 23 -9.75 1.51 -4.90
CA CYS A 23 -8.86 2.64 -5.08
C CYS A 23 -9.36 3.90 -4.34
N GLN A 24 -10.67 4.12 -4.28
CA GLN A 24 -11.25 5.20 -3.46
C GLN A 24 -11.00 4.96 -1.96
N GLU A 25 -11.21 3.73 -1.48
CA GLU A 25 -10.92 3.39 -0.09
C GLU A 25 -9.42 3.54 0.25
N ALA A 26 -8.54 3.15 -0.68
CA ALA A 26 -7.10 3.34 -0.54
C ALA A 26 -6.76 4.83 -0.40
N LEU A 27 -7.33 5.69 -1.25
CA LEU A 27 -7.19 7.14 -1.18
C LEU A 27 -7.65 7.70 0.16
N ASP A 28 -8.86 7.34 0.62
CA ASP A 28 -9.41 7.80 1.89
C ASP A 28 -8.50 7.41 3.08
N ILE A 29 -7.89 6.21 3.03
CA ILE A 29 -6.92 5.76 4.04
C ILE A 29 -5.63 6.56 3.95
N MET A 30 -5.14 6.84 2.74
CA MET A 30 -3.94 7.63 2.53
C MET A 30 -4.10 9.03 3.12
N GLU A 31 -5.22 9.72 2.83
CA GLU A 31 -5.52 11.04 3.37
C GLU A 31 -5.49 11.05 4.90
N LYS A 32 -6.16 10.08 5.54
CA LYS A 32 -6.19 9.93 7.01
C LYS A 32 -4.78 9.71 7.58
N LYS A 33 -4.01 8.77 7.01
CA LYS A 33 -2.65 8.48 7.49
C LYS A 33 -1.71 9.66 7.25
N ASN A 34 -1.82 10.34 6.12
CA ASN A 34 -0.95 11.46 5.79
C ASN A 34 -1.11 12.60 6.81
N HIS A 35 -2.35 12.87 7.24
CA HIS A 35 -2.61 13.83 8.32
C HIS A 35 -1.86 13.47 9.63
N ASP A 36 -1.87 12.20 10.02
CA ASP A 36 -1.23 11.74 11.26
C ASP A 36 0.30 11.76 11.22
N TYR A 37 0.90 11.48 10.06
CA TYR A 37 2.35 11.26 9.95
C TYR A 37 3.15 12.46 9.46
N CYS A 38 2.51 13.42 8.79
CA CYS A 38 3.21 14.51 8.11
C CYS A 38 3.20 15.81 8.94
N GLY A 39 2.60 15.80 10.14
CA GLY A 39 2.55 16.98 11.02
C GLY A 39 1.47 17.99 10.63
N GLY A 40 0.38 17.52 10.02
CA GLY A 40 -0.76 18.32 9.58
C GLY A 40 -0.75 18.63 8.07
N ASP A 41 -1.64 19.54 7.65
CA ASP A 41 -2.01 19.80 6.24
C ASP A 41 -0.85 20.31 5.34
N ASN A 42 0.27 20.74 5.92
CA ASN A 42 1.44 21.27 5.18
C ASN A 42 2.70 20.41 5.36
N GLY A 43 2.52 19.15 5.74
CA GLY A 43 3.61 18.20 5.98
C GLY A 43 4.28 17.64 4.73
N ASP A 44 5.51 17.15 4.86
CA ASP A 44 6.15 16.32 3.83
C ASP A 44 5.41 14.97 3.73
N PRO A 45 4.70 14.66 2.61
CA PRO A 45 3.94 13.42 2.47
C PRO A 45 4.81 12.15 2.53
N PHE A 46 6.14 12.30 2.42
CA PHE A 46 7.09 11.21 2.47
C PHE A 46 7.87 11.14 3.78
N ALA A 47 7.53 11.97 4.79
CA ALA A 47 8.28 12.12 6.04
C ALA A 47 8.61 10.79 6.75
N ASN A 48 7.68 9.83 6.72
CA ASN A 48 7.89 8.50 7.31
C ASN A 48 8.97 7.66 6.60
N PHE A 49 9.16 7.88 5.30
CA PHE A 49 10.10 7.15 4.46
C PHE A 49 11.43 7.89 4.36
N THR A 50 11.41 9.22 4.26
CA THR A 50 12.64 10.03 4.27
C THR A 50 13.33 9.97 5.64
N ARG A 51 12.58 9.77 6.74
CA ARG A 51 13.16 9.57 8.07
C ARG A 51 14.09 8.35 8.16
N SER A 52 13.79 7.22 7.50
CA SER A 52 14.71 6.07 7.52
C SER A 52 16.03 6.37 6.83
N GLU A 53 16.02 7.25 5.82
CA GLU A 53 17.21 7.73 5.13
C GLU A 53 18.00 8.70 6.02
N VAL A 54 17.34 9.67 6.65
CA VAL A 54 17.95 10.60 7.62
C VAL A 54 18.60 9.85 8.79
N MET A 55 18.00 8.75 9.23
CA MET A 55 18.54 7.90 10.31
C MET A 55 19.64 6.95 9.84
N GLY A 56 19.99 6.92 8.54
CA GLY A 56 21.02 6.05 7.98
C GLY A 56 20.66 4.56 7.96
N ILE A 57 19.37 4.22 7.98
CA ILE A 57 18.88 2.83 8.04
C ILE A 57 18.81 2.22 6.63
N CYS A 58 18.12 2.91 5.72
CA CYS A 58 17.95 2.53 4.31
C CYS A 58 17.47 3.74 3.51
N THR A 59 17.53 3.67 2.17
CA THR A 59 16.91 4.72 1.34
C THR A 59 15.39 4.66 1.44
N ALA A 60 14.70 5.76 1.15
CA ALA A 60 13.23 5.78 1.14
C ALA A 60 12.64 4.73 0.17
N GLU A 61 13.24 4.53 -1.00
CA GLU A 61 12.86 3.50 -1.98
C GLU A 61 12.95 2.10 -1.40
N GLN A 62 14.06 1.78 -0.72
CA GLN A 62 14.21 0.51 -0.01
C GLN A 62 13.17 0.37 1.10
N GLY A 63 12.87 1.45 1.82
CA GLY A 63 11.81 1.51 2.82
C GLY A 63 10.44 1.14 2.25
N PHE A 64 10.05 1.69 1.08
CA PHE A 64 8.82 1.31 0.39
C PHE A 64 8.79 -0.18 0.04
N LEU A 65 9.87 -0.71 -0.54
CA LEU A 65 9.96 -2.13 -0.92
C LEU A 65 9.82 -3.06 0.28
N VAL A 66 10.45 -2.71 1.42
CA VAL A 66 10.31 -3.46 2.66
C VAL A 66 8.86 -3.51 3.13
N ARG A 67 8.15 -2.37 3.09
CA ARG A 67 6.74 -2.28 3.49
C ARG A 67 5.82 -3.07 2.56
N ILE A 68 6.07 -3.05 1.25
CA ILE A 68 5.33 -3.86 0.28
C ILE A 68 5.57 -5.36 0.55
N CYS A 69 6.82 -5.76 0.81
CA CYS A 69 7.17 -7.15 1.09
C CYS A 69 6.51 -7.69 2.38
N ASP A 70 6.43 -6.87 3.42
CA ASP A 70 5.72 -7.19 4.66
C ASP A 70 4.23 -7.50 4.39
N LYS A 71 3.55 -6.64 3.63
CA LYS A 71 2.13 -6.83 3.28
C LYS A 71 1.92 -8.01 2.33
N LEU A 72 2.85 -8.23 1.39
CA LEU A 72 2.81 -9.41 0.53
C LEU A 72 2.93 -10.71 1.34
N SER A 73 3.82 -10.75 2.34
CA SER A 73 3.97 -11.90 3.24
C SER A 73 2.66 -12.21 4.00
N ARG A 74 1.90 -11.15 4.34
CA ARG A 74 0.57 -11.29 4.95
C ARG A 74 -0.46 -11.89 3.99
N LEU A 75 -0.46 -11.47 2.71
CA LEU A 75 -1.30 -12.08 1.68
C LEU A 75 -0.93 -13.55 1.44
N THR A 76 0.36 -13.88 1.40
CA THR A 76 0.84 -15.27 1.30
C THR A 76 0.32 -16.12 2.45
N THR A 77 0.35 -15.59 3.68
CA THR A 77 -0.19 -16.27 4.86
C THR A 77 -1.70 -16.51 4.71
N PHE A 78 -2.46 -15.50 4.28
CA PHE A 78 -3.90 -15.63 4.05
C PHE A 78 -4.23 -16.68 2.98
N VAL A 79 -3.52 -16.68 1.85
CA VAL A 79 -3.70 -17.68 0.78
C VAL A 79 -3.45 -19.11 1.30
N ASN A 80 -2.43 -19.30 2.13
CA ASN A 80 -2.07 -20.62 2.65
C ASN A 80 -3.00 -21.11 3.78
N GLN A 81 -3.52 -20.21 4.61
CA GLN A 81 -4.26 -20.56 5.83
C GLN A 81 -5.76 -20.31 5.75
N GLY A 82 -6.22 -19.56 4.73
CA GLY A 82 -7.62 -19.13 4.56
C GLY A 82 -8.12 -18.12 5.61
N THR A 83 -7.35 -17.85 6.66
CA THR A 83 -7.71 -16.96 7.77
C THR A 83 -6.48 -16.24 8.32
N LEU A 84 -6.68 -15.09 8.94
CA LEU A 84 -5.67 -14.34 9.69
C LEU A 84 -6.17 -14.15 11.12
N LYS A 85 -5.30 -14.36 12.12
CA LYS A 85 -5.68 -14.27 13.55
C LYS A 85 -5.61 -12.86 14.13
N VAL A 86 -4.92 -11.93 13.47
CA VAL A 86 -4.79 -10.54 13.95
C VAL A 86 -5.99 -9.74 13.46
N HIS A 87 -6.78 -9.22 14.39
CA HIS A 87 -8.07 -8.60 14.11
C HIS A 87 -7.99 -7.25 13.39
N ASN A 88 -6.92 -6.49 13.58
CA ASN A 88 -6.76 -5.15 13.01
C ASN A 88 -5.85 -5.12 11.76
N GLU A 89 -5.63 -6.29 11.14
CA GLU A 89 -4.86 -6.39 9.90
C GLU A 89 -5.48 -7.50 9.02
N SER A 90 -6.58 -7.20 8.35
CA SER A 90 -7.19 -8.13 7.40
C SER A 90 -6.33 -8.29 6.14
N TYR A 91 -6.67 -9.27 5.28
CA TYR A 91 -6.06 -9.34 3.94
C TYR A 91 -6.44 -8.12 3.09
N SER A 92 -7.64 -7.56 3.30
CA SER A 92 -8.10 -6.35 2.60
C SER A 92 -7.23 -5.15 2.98
N ASP A 93 -6.91 -4.99 4.27
CA ASP A 93 -6.00 -3.94 4.74
C ASP A 93 -4.61 -4.06 4.10
N ALA A 94 -4.11 -5.29 3.93
CA ALA A 94 -2.85 -5.54 3.26
C ALA A 94 -2.89 -5.15 1.77
N VAL A 95 -3.99 -5.40 1.07
CA VAL A 95 -4.17 -4.94 -0.33
C VAL A 95 -4.21 -3.41 -0.41
N LEU A 96 -4.98 -2.76 0.46
CA LEU A 96 -5.09 -1.30 0.52
C LEU A 96 -3.73 -0.64 0.83
N ASP A 97 -2.97 -1.21 1.78
CA ASP A 97 -1.61 -0.75 2.08
C ASP A 97 -0.67 -0.91 0.87
N ILE A 98 -0.73 -2.02 0.13
CA ILE A 98 0.08 -2.22 -1.08
C ILE A 98 -0.26 -1.19 -2.16
N ILE A 99 -1.55 -0.93 -2.41
CA ILE A 99 -1.99 0.12 -3.35
C ILE A 99 -1.38 1.45 -2.96
N ASN A 100 -1.53 1.85 -1.70
CA ASN A 100 -1.01 3.12 -1.19
C ASN A 100 0.52 3.20 -1.25
N TYR A 101 1.25 2.15 -0.90
CA TYR A 101 2.71 2.14 -0.99
C TYR A 101 3.20 2.21 -2.43
N CYS A 102 2.52 1.57 -3.38
CA CYS A 102 2.85 1.70 -4.80
C CYS A 102 2.62 3.14 -5.32
N VAL A 103 1.51 3.78 -4.92
CA VAL A 103 1.23 5.17 -5.29
C VAL A 103 2.26 6.12 -4.68
N LEU A 104 2.56 5.99 -3.40
CA LEU A 104 3.57 6.81 -2.71
C LEU A 104 4.97 6.60 -3.31
N PHE A 105 5.34 5.36 -3.60
CA PHE A 105 6.61 5.03 -4.25
C PHE A 105 6.74 5.69 -5.61
N HIS A 106 5.70 5.59 -6.45
CA HIS A 106 5.65 6.23 -7.75
C HIS A 106 5.76 7.76 -7.63
N ALA A 107 4.95 8.38 -6.75
CA ALA A 107 4.97 9.82 -6.52
C ALA A 107 6.33 10.32 -6.02
N TYR A 108 6.93 9.61 -5.07
CA TYR A 108 8.27 9.93 -4.54
C TYR A 108 9.33 9.82 -5.64
N THR A 109 9.28 8.77 -6.46
CA THR A 109 10.23 8.59 -7.57
C THR A 109 10.06 9.71 -8.59
N CYS A 110 8.85 10.03 -9.03
CA CYS A 110 8.58 11.17 -9.92
C CYS A 110 9.02 12.51 -9.32
N SER A 111 8.97 12.69 -7.99
CA SER A 111 9.46 13.92 -7.36
C SER A 111 11.00 14.08 -7.43
N LYS A 112 11.74 12.98 -7.62
CA LYS A 112 13.20 12.97 -7.77
C LYS A 112 13.68 13.05 -9.22
N TYR A 113 12.82 12.69 -10.17
CA TYR A 113 13.11 12.72 -11.59
C TYR A 113 12.35 13.85 -12.25
N ASP A 114 13.05 14.93 -12.62
CA ASP A 114 12.51 15.91 -13.56
C ASP A 114 12.61 15.31 -14.98
N PRO A 115 11.48 15.04 -15.67
CA PRO A 115 11.52 14.50 -17.02
C PRO A 115 12.11 15.49 -18.05
N ASP A 116 12.33 16.76 -17.68
CA ASP A 116 12.99 17.78 -18.50
C ASP A 116 14.51 17.92 -18.21
N ASP A 117 15.06 17.14 -17.26
CA ASP A 117 16.50 17.11 -16.95
C ASP A 117 17.21 16.09 -17.89
N HIS A 118 17.46 16.54 -19.12
CA HIS A 118 18.30 15.88 -20.13
C HIS A 118 19.56 16.70 -20.43
#